data_AF-A0AAX3NWD2-F1
#
_entry.id   AF-A0AAX3NWD2-F1
#
_cell.length_a   1.000
_cell.length_b   1.000
_cell.length_c   1.000
_cell.angle_alpha   90.00
_cell.angle_beta   90.00
_cell.angle_gamma   90.00
#
_symmetry.space_group_name_H-M   'P 1'
#
loop_
_entity.id
_entity.type
_entity.pdbx_description
1 polymer ?
#
loop_
_entity_poly.entity_id
_entity_poly.type
_entity_poly.pdbx_seq_one_letter_code
_entity_poly.pdbx_strand_id
1 'polypeptide(L)'
;MRLPNPYSLEETLEKLRHRLAAACNEDALTLLEKAVTKAHDDEAYAKHFEETLLQGSTIEIRECLSCFGDYFERSRDTPPYYPHHDAVNGIDGALYAILFDAALPSTEQAHE
;
A
#
# COMPACT_ATOMS: atom_id res chain seq x y z
N MET A 1 -2.89 -14.68 -1.22
CA MET A 1 -3.09 -15.10 0.19
C MET A 1 -3.68 -13.90 0.91
N ARG A 2 -4.87 -14.00 1.51
CA ARG A 2 -5.52 -12.86 2.17
C ARG A 2 -5.21 -12.93 3.66
N LEU A 3 -4.39 -12.01 4.15
CA LEU A 3 -4.09 -11.87 5.58
C LEU A 3 -5.14 -10.96 6.22
N PRO A 4 -5.70 -11.30 7.38
CA PRO A 4 -6.62 -10.42 8.08
C PRO A 4 -5.86 -9.15 8.52
N ASN A 5 -6.43 -7.97 8.25
CA ASN A 5 -5.92 -6.72 8.80
C ASN A 5 -6.49 -6.50 10.20
N PRO A 6 -5.66 -6.53 11.27
CA PRO A 6 -6.13 -6.35 12.63
C PRO A 6 -6.24 -4.86 13.02
N TYR A 7 -5.80 -3.95 12.15
CA TYR A 7 -5.75 -2.52 12.42
C TYR A 7 -6.97 -1.81 11.84
N SER A 8 -7.32 -0.67 12.43
CA SER A 8 -8.25 0.28 11.80
C SER A 8 -7.65 0.87 10.52
N LEU A 9 -8.49 1.55 9.73
CA LEU A 9 -8.03 2.26 8.52
C LEU A 9 -6.96 3.30 8.86
N GLU A 10 -7.19 4.10 9.91
CA GLU A 10 -6.25 5.15 10.34
C GLU A 10 -4.89 4.57 10.74
N GLU A 11 -4.88 3.52 11.56
CA GLU A 11 -3.66 2.82 11.97
C GLU A 11 -2.95 2.16 10.78
N THR A 12 -3.70 1.60 9.83
CA THR A 12 -3.15 1.02 8.60
C THR A 12 -2.42 2.08 7.79
N LEU A 13 -3.05 3.24 7.58
CA LEU A 13 -2.48 4.35 6.84
C LEU A 13 -1.25 4.94 7.56
N GLU A 14 -1.28 5.09 8.88
CA GLU A 14 -0.12 5.54 9.67
C GLU A 14 1.07 4.58 9.52
N LYS A 15 0.83 3.27 9.65
CA LYS A 15 1.87 2.24 9.50
C LYS A 15 2.43 2.20 8.09
N LEU A 16 1.58 2.35 7.07
CA LEU A 16 2.02 2.45 5.68
C LEU A 16 2.94 3.65 5.48
N ARG A 17 2.53 4.85 5.93
CA ARG A 17 3.37 6.05 5.88
C ARG A 17 4.71 5.83 6.55
N HIS A 18 4.70 5.27 7.77
CA HIS A 18 5.92 5.00 8.53
C HIS A 18 6.87 4.06 7.78
N ARG A 19 6.36 2.93 7.25
CA ARG A 19 7.20 1.97 6.52
C ARG A 19 7.74 2.51 5.20
N LEU A 20 6.90 3.19 4.42
CA LEU A 20 7.33 3.74 3.14
C LEU A 20 8.36 4.86 3.34
N ALA A 21 8.21 5.68 4.38
CA ALA A 21 9.20 6.67 4.78
C ALA A 21 10.52 6.01 5.24
N ALA A 22 10.46 4.96 6.06
CA ALA A 22 11.64 4.22 6.50
C ALA A 22 12.40 3.55 5.33
N ALA A 23 11.69 3.18 4.26
CA ALA A 23 12.27 2.63 3.04
C ALA A 23 12.71 3.71 2.02
N CYS A 24 12.56 5.01 2.35
CA CYS A 24 12.78 6.13 1.43
C CYS A 24 12.02 5.99 0.09
N ASN A 25 10.83 5.38 0.11
CA ASN A 25 10.03 5.16 -1.09
C ASN A 25 9.06 6.34 -1.33
N GLU A 26 9.61 7.44 -1.84
CA GLU A 26 8.90 8.72 -2.02
C GLU A 26 7.75 8.62 -3.04
N ASP A 27 7.91 7.82 -4.10
CA ASP A 27 6.87 7.64 -5.13
C ASP A 27 5.66 6.90 -4.56
N ALA A 28 5.87 5.87 -3.74
CA ALA A 28 4.80 5.15 -3.05
C ALA A 28 4.10 6.04 -2.00
N LEU A 29 4.85 6.84 -1.24
CA LEU A 29 4.26 7.83 -0.32
C LEU A 29 3.39 8.84 -1.06
N THR A 30 3.89 9.38 -2.16
CA THR A 30 3.16 10.34 -2.98
C THR A 30 1.87 9.74 -3.54
N LEU A 31 1.92 8.49 -4.00
CA LEU A 31 0.74 7.78 -4.49
C LEU A 31 -0.26 7.51 -3.35
N LEU A 32 0.21 7.12 -2.16
CA LEU A 32 -0.65 6.91 -0.99
C LEU A 32 -1.38 8.20 -0.59
N GLU A 33 -0.70 9.34 -0.53
CA GLU A 33 -1.36 10.62 -0.20
C GLU A 33 -2.34 11.08 -1.27
N LYS A 34 -2.10 10.77 -2.55
CA LYS A 34 -3.09 11.00 -3.61
C LYS A 34 -4.35 10.15 -3.40
N ALA A 35 -4.18 8.88 -3.03
CA ALA A 35 -5.31 7.99 -2.71
C ALA A 35 -6.09 8.51 -1.49
N VAL A 36 -5.41 8.92 -0.43
CA VAL A 36 -6.04 9.50 0.77
C VAL A 36 -6.79 10.79 0.44
N THR A 37 -6.19 11.68 -0.36
CA THR A 37 -6.84 12.92 -0.78
C THR A 37 -8.09 12.62 -1.61
N LYS A 38 -8.00 11.67 -2.55
CA LYS A 38 -9.16 11.26 -3.34
C LYS A 38 -10.26 10.64 -2.47
N ALA A 39 -9.91 9.83 -1.47
CA ALA A 39 -10.87 9.25 -0.53
C ALA A 39 -11.56 10.31 0.33
N HIS A 40 -10.90 11.43 0.62
CA HIS A 40 -11.54 12.57 1.29
C HIS A 40 -12.60 13.23 0.38
N ASP A 41 -12.32 13.34 -0.92
CA ASP A 41 -13.17 14.09 -1.85
C ASP A 41 -14.26 13.24 -2.55
N ASP A 42 -14.13 11.92 -2.54
CA ASP A 42 -15.01 10.97 -3.23
C ASP A 42 -15.41 9.82 -2.31
N GLU A 43 -16.65 9.86 -1.79
CA GLU A 43 -17.18 8.88 -0.83
C GLU A 43 -17.23 7.45 -1.40
N ALA A 44 -17.49 7.31 -2.72
CA ALA A 44 -17.53 5.99 -3.35
C ALA A 44 -16.13 5.39 -3.42
N TYR A 45 -15.15 6.21 -3.79
CA TYR A 45 -13.74 5.82 -3.71
C TYR A 45 -13.30 5.54 -2.27
N ALA A 46 -13.74 6.35 -1.30
CA ALA A 46 -13.39 6.18 0.11
C ALA A 46 -13.76 4.79 0.64
N LYS A 47 -15.00 4.36 0.39
CA LYS A 47 -15.49 3.03 0.78
C LYS A 47 -14.67 1.92 0.13
N HIS A 48 -14.45 2.03 -1.17
CA HIS A 48 -13.66 1.04 -1.91
C HIS A 48 -12.20 1.00 -1.44
N PHE A 49 -11.59 2.15 -1.15
CA PHE A 49 -10.23 2.26 -0.65
C PHE A 49 -10.08 1.66 0.76
N GLU A 50 -11.02 1.94 1.66
CA GLU A 50 -11.07 1.33 2.99
C GLU A 50 -11.21 -0.19 2.91
N GLU A 51 -12.20 -0.69 2.15
CA GLU A 51 -12.40 -2.12 1.94
C GLU A 51 -11.14 -2.78 1.37
N THR A 52 -10.48 -2.12 0.42
CA THR A 52 -9.26 -2.63 -0.19
C THR A 52 -8.09 -2.70 0.79
N LEU A 53 -7.90 -1.70 1.66
CA LEU A 53 -6.80 -1.72 2.65
C LEU A 53 -7.05 -2.68 3.82
N LEU A 54 -8.31 -2.87 4.22
CA LEU A 54 -8.65 -3.74 5.35
C LEU A 54 -8.82 -5.19 4.94
N GLN A 55 -9.22 -5.43 3.69
CA GLN A 55 -9.71 -6.73 3.26
C GLN A 55 -9.26 -7.12 1.85
N GLY A 56 -8.66 -6.21 1.09
CA GLY A 56 -8.30 -6.44 -0.30
C GLY A 56 -7.13 -7.41 -0.49
N SER A 57 -7.07 -7.93 -1.70
CA SER A 57 -5.95 -8.66 -2.27
C SER A 57 -5.02 -7.73 -3.04
N THR A 58 -3.87 -8.24 -3.47
CA THR A 58 -2.93 -7.52 -4.35
C THR A 58 -3.58 -7.07 -5.67
N ILE A 59 -4.60 -7.78 -6.15
CA ILE A 59 -5.33 -7.38 -7.37
C ILE A 59 -6.22 -6.18 -7.06
N GLU A 60 -6.98 -6.24 -5.98
CA GLU A 60 -7.87 -5.14 -5.55
C GLU A 60 -7.07 -3.87 -5.20
N ILE A 61 -5.90 -4.01 -4.58
CA ILE A 61 -4.99 -2.86 -4.31
C ILE A 61 -4.55 -2.21 -5.62
N ARG A 62 -4.16 -3.02 -6.62
CA ARG A 62 -3.80 -2.51 -7.95
C ARG A 62 -4.94 -1.78 -8.62
N GLU A 63 -6.13 -2.39 -8.64
CA GLU A 63 -7.33 -1.81 -9.26
C GLU A 63 -7.72 -0.49 -8.57
N CYS A 64 -7.67 -0.44 -7.24
CA CYS A 64 -7.98 0.75 -6.46
C CYS A 64 -7.02 1.92 -6.77
N LEU A 65 -5.74 1.63 -7.01
CA LEU A 65 -4.72 2.64 -7.32
C LEU A 65 -4.62 2.99 -8.82
N SER A 66 -5.28 2.24 -9.70
CA SER A 66 -5.25 2.44 -11.15
C SER A 66 -5.89 3.77 -11.60
N CYS A 67 -6.62 4.46 -10.71
CA CYS A 67 -7.11 5.80 -10.99
C CYS A 67 -5.99 6.86 -11.11
N PHE A 68 -4.77 6.54 -10.69
CA PHE A 68 -3.61 7.46 -10.72
C PHE A 68 -2.56 7.10 -11.77
N GLY A 69 -2.73 6.00 -12.50
CA GLY A 69 -1.81 5.52 -13.52
C GLY A 69 -2.14 4.09 -13.96
N ASP A 70 -1.48 3.61 -15.01
CA ASP A 70 -1.63 2.23 -15.48
C ASP A 70 -0.51 1.36 -14.90
N TYR A 71 -0.87 0.33 -14.14
CA TYR A 71 0.09 -0.62 -13.57
C TYR A 71 0.85 -1.40 -14.65
N PHE A 72 0.22 -1.62 -15.80
CA PHE A 72 0.81 -2.34 -16.93
C PHE A 72 1.39 -1.41 -17.98
N GLU A 73 1.54 -0.11 -17.67
CA GLU A 73 2.15 0.86 -18.57
C GLU A 73 3.54 0.38 -19.02
N ARG A 74 3.84 0.60 -20.30
CA ARG A 74 5.13 0.24 -20.87
C ARG A 74 6.25 1.01 -20.17
N SER A 75 7.41 0.37 -20.03
CA SER A 75 8.61 1.00 -19.49
C SER A 75 8.92 2.31 -20.19
N ARG A 76 9.30 3.32 -19.40
CA ARG A 76 9.91 4.55 -19.90
C ARG A 76 11.31 4.28 -20.45
N ASP A 77 11.82 5.18 -21.28
CA ASP A 77 13.20 5.09 -21.79
C ASP A 77 14.26 5.51 -20.75
N THR A 78 13.84 6.19 -19.69
CA THR A 78 14.72 6.67 -18.62
C THR A 78 14.19 6.29 -17.24
N PRO A 79 15.06 6.09 -16.22
CA PRO A 79 14.64 5.85 -14.85
C PRO A 79 13.79 7.00 -14.27
N PRO A 80 12.84 6.72 -13.34
CA PRO A 80 12.34 5.38 -13.02
C PRO A 80 11.55 4.79 -14.20
N TYR A 81 11.81 3.52 -14.52
CA TYR A 81 11.29 2.87 -15.72
C TYR A 81 9.80 2.52 -15.61
N TYR A 82 9.31 2.17 -14.42
CA TYR A 82 7.91 1.79 -14.18
C TYR A 82 7.32 2.52 -12.96
N PRO A 83 7.27 3.86 -12.96
CA PRO A 83 7.05 4.63 -11.73
C PRO A 83 5.72 4.32 -11.03
N HIS A 84 4.64 4.14 -11.78
CA HIS A 84 3.36 3.80 -11.17
C HIS A 84 3.33 2.37 -10.64
N HIS A 85 3.80 1.41 -11.43
CA HIS A 85 3.93 0.01 -11.02
C HIS A 85 4.81 -0.13 -9.76
N ASP A 86 5.98 0.50 -9.75
CA ASP A 86 6.93 0.46 -8.64
C ASP A 86 6.33 1.06 -7.36
N ALA A 87 5.59 2.18 -7.48
CA ALA A 87 4.88 2.80 -6.37
C ALA A 87 3.77 1.88 -5.81
N VAL A 88 2.96 1.27 -6.69
CA VAL A 88 1.90 0.33 -6.30
C VAL A 88 2.49 -0.90 -5.60
N ASN A 89 3.58 -1.47 -6.13
CA ASN A 89 4.29 -2.58 -5.49
C ASN A 89 4.87 -2.18 -4.12
N GLY A 90 5.36 -0.94 -4.00
CA GLY A 90 5.82 -0.38 -2.72
C GLY A 90 4.71 -0.39 -1.67
N ILE A 91 3.51 0.09 -2.02
CA ILE A 91 2.35 0.11 -1.12
C ILE A 91 1.89 -1.31 -0.77
N ASP A 92 1.68 -2.17 -1.77
CA ASP A 92 1.23 -3.56 -1.55
C ASP A 92 2.23 -4.34 -0.68
N GLY A 93 3.53 -4.25 -1.00
CA GLY A 93 4.58 -4.90 -0.22
C GLY A 93 4.66 -4.40 1.23
N ALA A 94 4.54 -3.08 1.44
CA ALA A 94 4.51 -2.51 2.78
C ALA A 94 3.28 -2.98 3.58
N LEU A 95 2.10 -3.03 2.95
CA LEU A 95 0.88 -3.53 3.58
C LEU A 95 1.04 -4.99 3.98
N TYR A 96 1.49 -5.85 3.06
CA TYR A 96 1.70 -7.26 3.37
C TYR A 96 2.70 -7.48 4.50
N ALA A 97 3.78 -6.70 4.55
CA ALA A 97 4.74 -6.79 5.65
C ALA A 97 4.13 -6.39 7.00
N ILE A 98 3.28 -5.35 7.02
CA ILE A 98 2.51 -4.97 8.22
C ILE A 98 1.58 -6.10 8.68
N LEU A 99 0.84 -6.68 7.73
CA LEU A 99 -0.11 -7.77 8.02
C LEU A 99 0.60 -9.04 8.49
N PHE A 100 1.75 -9.35 7.89
CA PHE A 100 2.55 -10.51 8.24
C PHE A 100 3.12 -10.39 9.65
N ASP A 101 3.69 -9.24 10.00
CA ASP A 101 4.23 -8.98 11.34
C ASP A 101 3.13 -9.01 12.42
N ALA A 102 1.89 -8.65 12.07
CA ALA A 102 0.76 -8.74 12.97
C ALA A 102 0.22 -10.18 13.13
N ALA A 103 0.24 -10.97 12.05
CA ALA A 103 -0.20 -12.37 12.06
C ALA A 103 0.81 -13.30 12.73
N LEU A 104 2.09 -12.93 12.72
CA LEU A 104 3.18 -13.62 13.40
C LEU A 104 3.78 -12.68 14.44
N PRO A 105 3.12 -12.51 15.61
CA PRO A 105 3.76 -11.78 16.71
C PRO A 105 5.11 -12.43 16.95
N SER A 106 6.17 -11.64 16.79
CA SER A 106 7.53 -12.15 16.76
C SER A 106 7.76 -13.13 17.91
N THR A 107 8.07 -14.38 17.60
CA THR A 107 8.98 -15.13 18.47
C THR A 107 10.26 -14.33 18.45
N GLU A 108 10.46 -13.50 19.47
CA GLU A 108 11.78 -12.96 19.79
C GLU A 108 12.75 -14.14 19.72
N GLN A 109 13.58 -14.19 18.68
CA GLN A 109 14.71 -15.10 18.70
C GLN A 109 15.66 -14.52 19.74
N ALA A 110 15.53 -15.03 20.96
CA ALA A 110 16.57 -14.96 21.96
C ALA A 110 17.80 -15.65 21.35
N HIS A 111 18.69 -14.85 20.78
CA HIS A 111 20.05 -15.28 20.52
C HIS A 111 20.85 -15.00 21.79
N GLU A 112 21.07 -16.07 22.57
CA GLU A 112 22.17 -16.18 23.55
C GLU A 112 23.54 -15.93 22.90
#